data_AF-A0ABD5X834-F1
#
_entry.id   AF-A0ABD5X834-F1
#
_cell.length_a   1.000
_cell.length_b   1.000
_cell.length_c   1.000
_cell.angle_alpha   90.00
_cell.angle_beta   90.00
_cell.angle_gamma   90.00
#
_symmetry.space_group_name_H-M   'P 1'
#
loop_
_entity.id
_entity.type
_entity.pdbx_description
1 polymer ?
#
loop_
_entity_poly.entity_id
_entity_poly.type
_entity_poly.pdbx_seq_one_letter_code
_entity_poly.pdbx_strand_id
1 'polypeptide(L)'
;MGIAVTGHEDATVTLAVALSALRECTDPKAVIDDAQEWSRHLVIVDRSPMAVKEFAEDHNIDWEFEYDGDKWETMERLRTTTETSRHVFVGVTDGDRSVAMHLDWEYQPLEEAAADADWELKRNASVGGLGERLAELWPF
;
A
#
# COMPACT_ATOMS: atom_id res chain seq x y z
N MET A 1 2.37 20.89 8.20
CA MET A 1 2.06 19.88 9.24
C MET A 1 0.92 19.07 8.67
N GLY A 2 1.16 17.84 8.23
CA GLY A 2 0.11 16.93 7.73
C GLY A 2 0.08 15.72 8.65
N ILE A 3 -1.07 15.48 9.26
CA ILE A 3 -1.36 14.37 10.18
C ILE A 3 -1.95 13.23 9.36
N ALA A 4 -1.46 12.02 9.59
CA ALA A 4 -1.97 10.80 8.95
C ALA A 4 -3.45 10.61 9.31
N VAL A 5 -4.25 10.16 8.35
CA VAL A 5 -5.63 9.70 8.58
C VAL A 5 -5.57 8.63 9.67
N THR A 6 -6.31 8.84 10.76
CA THR A 6 -6.41 7.90 11.87
C THR A 6 -7.44 6.82 11.53
N GLY A 7 -6.98 5.59 11.29
CA GLY A 7 -7.82 4.40 11.30
C GLY A 7 -8.02 3.86 12.72
N HIS A 8 -8.32 2.57 12.87
CA HIS A 8 -8.75 1.96 14.15
C HIS A 8 -7.78 2.27 15.31
N GLU A 9 -8.28 2.69 16.47
CA GLU A 9 -7.45 3.12 17.61
C GLU A 9 -6.53 2.00 18.17
N ASP A 10 -6.93 0.73 18.00
CA ASP A 10 -6.17 -0.48 18.34
C ASP A 10 -5.25 -0.99 17.22
N ALA A 11 -5.36 -0.45 16.01
CA ALA A 11 -4.45 -0.79 14.93
C ALA A 11 -3.06 -0.22 15.22
N THR A 12 -2.03 -1.03 14.93
CA THR A 12 -0.61 -0.70 15.17
C THR A 12 0.20 -0.59 13.88
N VAL A 13 -0.49 -0.57 12.72
CA VAL A 13 0.13 -0.60 11.39
C VAL A 13 -0.02 0.74 10.70
N THR A 14 1.09 1.28 10.21
CA THR A 14 1.10 2.33 9.17
C THR A 14 1.25 1.65 7.82
N LEU A 15 0.26 1.79 6.95
CA LEU A 15 0.24 1.26 5.60
C LEU A 15 0.52 2.37 4.57
N ALA A 16 1.50 2.14 3.71
CA ALA A 16 1.68 2.90 2.48
C ALA A 16 1.35 2.00 1.29
N VAL A 17 0.60 2.50 0.32
CA VAL A 17 0.26 1.77 -0.90
C VAL A 17 0.78 2.55 -2.10
N ALA A 18 1.53 1.90 -3.00
CA ALA A 18 1.97 2.56 -4.21
C ALA A 18 0.78 2.84 -5.15
N LEU A 19 0.74 4.02 -5.78
CA LEU A 19 -0.28 4.34 -6.78
C LEU A 19 -0.25 3.33 -7.95
N SER A 20 0.94 2.89 -8.35
CA SER A 20 1.11 1.83 -9.35
C SER A 20 0.45 0.51 -8.94
N ALA A 21 0.39 0.21 -7.64
CA ALA A 21 -0.28 -0.99 -7.14
C ALA A 21 -1.81 -0.85 -7.23
N LEU A 22 -2.38 0.26 -6.78
CA LEU A 22 -3.83 0.51 -6.88
C LEU A 22 -4.34 0.49 -8.32
N ARG A 23 -3.51 0.93 -9.28
CA ARG A 23 -3.86 0.86 -10.70
C ARG A 23 -4.05 -0.57 -11.21
N GLU A 24 -3.52 -1.57 -10.53
CA GLU A 24 -3.70 -2.99 -10.85
C GLU A 24 -4.93 -3.60 -10.14
N CYS A 25 -5.59 -2.89 -9.22
CA CYS A 25 -6.80 -3.36 -8.53
C CYS A 25 -8.07 -3.09 -9.35
N THR A 26 -9.00 -4.04 -9.37
CA THR A 26 -10.28 -3.91 -10.08
C THR A 26 -11.12 -2.77 -9.51
N ASP A 27 -11.20 -2.69 -8.19
CA ASP A 27 -11.84 -1.60 -7.47
C ASP A 27 -10.86 -0.97 -6.47
N PRO A 28 -10.12 0.08 -6.89
CA PRO A 28 -9.16 0.76 -6.02
C PRO A 28 -9.81 1.42 -4.80
N LYS A 29 -11.09 1.82 -4.89
CA LYS A 29 -11.78 2.43 -3.77
C LYS A 29 -12.05 1.41 -2.68
N ALA A 30 -12.58 0.23 -3.04
CA ALA A 30 -12.81 -0.86 -2.10
C ALA A 30 -11.54 -1.28 -1.35
N VAL A 31 -10.40 -1.35 -2.04
CA VAL A 31 -9.09 -1.64 -1.42
C VAL A 31 -8.71 -0.62 -0.36
N ILE A 32 -8.97 0.67 -0.62
CA ILE A 32 -8.67 1.75 0.32
C ILE A 32 -9.62 1.75 1.50
N ASP A 33 -10.93 1.58 1.27
CA ASP A 33 -11.92 1.49 2.35
C ASP A 33 -11.59 0.30 3.28
N ASP A 34 -11.31 -0.89 2.74
CA ASP A 34 -10.90 -2.07 3.52
C ASP A 34 -9.62 -1.80 4.32
N ALA A 35 -8.58 -1.28 3.67
CA ALA A 35 -7.32 -0.97 4.32
C ALA A 35 -7.47 0.04 5.48
N GLN A 36 -8.41 0.98 5.39
CA GLN A 36 -8.70 1.93 6.47
C GLN A 36 -9.33 1.27 7.70
N GLU A 37 -10.02 0.13 7.55
CA GLU A 37 -10.68 -0.54 8.68
C GLU A 37 -9.69 -1.18 9.67
N TRP A 38 -8.53 -1.64 9.18
CA TRP A 38 -7.54 -2.38 9.98
C TRP A 38 -6.19 -1.70 10.12
N SER A 39 -5.89 -0.68 9.32
CA SER A 39 -4.67 0.13 9.50
C SER A 39 -4.91 1.29 10.45
N ARG A 40 -3.86 1.74 11.15
CA ARG A 40 -3.91 2.98 11.95
C ARG A 40 -3.72 4.20 11.09
N HIS A 41 -2.89 4.06 10.06
CA HIS A 41 -2.55 5.12 9.13
C HIS A 41 -2.47 4.54 7.74
N LEU A 42 -3.15 5.15 6.78
CA LEU A 42 -3.12 4.77 5.38
C LEU A 42 -2.69 5.96 4.52
N VAL A 43 -1.75 5.73 3.62
CA VAL A 43 -1.35 6.71 2.59
C VAL A 43 -1.18 6.02 1.25
N ILE A 44 -1.51 6.72 0.17
CA ILE A 44 -1.11 6.29 -1.17
C ILE A 44 0.10 7.15 -1.59
N VAL A 45 1.11 6.51 -2.16
CA VAL A 45 2.36 7.18 -2.52
C VAL A 45 2.71 6.96 -3.99
N ASP A 46 3.24 8.01 -4.62
CA ASP A 46 3.84 7.96 -5.95
C ASP A 46 5.00 8.95 -6.04
N ARG A 47 5.73 8.94 -7.16
CA ARG A 47 6.68 10.00 -7.47
C ARG A 47 5.98 11.33 -7.76
N SER A 48 4.75 11.28 -8.28
CA SER A 48 3.97 12.47 -8.61
C SER A 48 2.76 12.61 -7.67
N PRO A 49 2.78 13.56 -6.72
CA PRO A 49 1.62 13.84 -5.88
C PRO A 49 0.39 14.28 -6.70
N MET A 50 0.60 14.94 -7.86
CA MET A 50 -0.49 15.29 -8.78
C MET A 50 -1.17 14.03 -9.35
N ALA A 51 -0.41 13.03 -9.79
CA ALA A 51 -0.97 11.79 -10.35
C ALA A 51 -1.78 11.00 -9.32
N VAL A 52 -1.41 11.11 -8.04
CA VAL A 52 -2.13 10.53 -6.91
C VAL A 52 -3.47 11.25 -6.71
N LYS A 53 -3.45 12.59 -6.70
CA LYS A 53 -4.66 13.40 -6.58
C LYS A 53 -5.66 13.12 -7.70
N GLU A 54 -5.19 13.16 -8.95
CA GLU A 54 -6.03 12.89 -10.13
C GLU A 54 -6.66 11.48 -10.06
N PHE A 55 -5.90 10.49 -9.59
CA PHE A 55 -6.40 9.13 -9.40
C PHE A 55 -7.46 9.05 -8.31
N ALA A 56 -7.26 9.70 -7.17
CA ALA A 56 -8.24 9.72 -6.09
C ALA A 56 -9.55 10.39 -6.54
N GLU A 57 -9.46 11.50 -7.28
CA GLU A 57 -10.62 12.19 -7.86
C GLU A 57 -11.38 11.30 -8.86
N ASP A 58 -10.68 10.61 -9.78
CA ASP A 58 -11.30 9.72 -10.77
C ASP A 58 -12.03 8.53 -10.12
N HIS A 59 -11.46 7.99 -9.04
CA HIS A 59 -11.98 6.83 -8.33
C HIS A 59 -12.90 7.16 -7.14
N ASN A 60 -13.25 8.44 -6.92
CA ASN A 60 -14.08 8.90 -5.80
C ASN A 60 -13.55 8.41 -4.43
N ILE A 61 -12.23 8.36 -4.29
CA ILE A 61 -11.57 8.02 -3.03
C ILE A 61 -11.58 9.27 -2.17
N ASP A 62 -12.22 9.18 -0.99
CA ASP A 62 -12.24 10.28 -0.04
C ASP A 62 -10.83 10.44 0.53
N TRP A 63 -10.13 11.45 0.00
CA TRP A 63 -8.72 11.66 0.23
C TRP A 63 -8.54 12.95 1.01
N GLU A 64 -8.12 12.82 2.27
CA GLU A 64 -7.87 13.98 3.15
C GLU A 64 -6.39 14.35 3.28
N PHE A 65 -5.46 13.69 2.58
CA PHE A 65 -4.01 13.83 2.86
C PHE A 65 -3.25 14.80 1.93
N GLU A 66 -2.87 15.98 2.44
CA GLU A 66 -2.01 16.91 1.72
C GLU A 66 -0.51 16.56 1.92
N TYR A 67 0.17 16.12 0.87
CA TYR A 67 1.64 16.11 0.84
C TYR A 67 2.19 16.55 -0.53
N ASP A 68 3.32 17.25 -0.50
CA ASP A 68 3.94 17.92 -1.65
C ASP A 68 5.23 17.21 -2.14
N GLY A 69 5.67 16.17 -1.45
CA GLY A 69 6.90 15.42 -1.75
C GLY A 69 6.69 14.23 -2.68
N ASP A 70 7.75 13.50 -2.98
CA ASP A 70 7.63 12.18 -3.62
C ASP A 70 7.43 11.05 -2.60
N LYS A 71 7.25 9.81 -3.08
CA LYS A 71 7.00 8.64 -2.22
C LYS A 71 8.06 8.46 -1.13
N TRP A 72 9.32 8.77 -1.41
CA TRP A 72 10.41 8.61 -0.44
C TRP A 72 10.25 9.56 0.73
N GLU A 73 10.13 10.86 0.45
CA GLU A 73 9.99 11.90 1.48
C GLU A 73 8.75 11.65 2.36
N THR A 74 7.70 11.12 1.75
CA THR A 74 6.43 10.85 2.42
C THR A 74 6.55 9.67 3.37
N MET A 75 7.13 8.57 2.91
CA MET A 75 7.35 7.38 3.73
C MET A 75 8.38 7.64 4.85
N GLU A 76 9.45 8.39 4.57
CA GLU A 76 10.44 8.78 5.59
C GLU A 76 9.79 9.63 6.70
N ARG A 77 8.97 10.62 6.30
CA ARG A 77 8.20 11.43 7.24
C ARG A 77 7.27 10.56 8.08
N LEU A 78 6.48 9.71 7.46
CA LEU A 78 5.54 8.83 8.17
C LEU A 78 6.24 7.94 9.18
N ARG A 79 7.38 7.34 8.84
CA ARG A 79 8.15 6.54 9.80
C ARG A 79 8.59 7.36 11.02
N THR A 80 8.96 8.61 10.80
CA THR A 80 9.45 9.49 11.88
C THR A 80 8.32 10.06 12.73
N THR A 81 7.14 10.27 12.15
CA THR A 81 6.00 10.92 12.81
C THR A 81 4.97 9.95 13.38
N THR A 82 4.93 8.71 12.89
CA THR A 82 3.98 7.69 13.38
C THR A 82 4.65 6.84 14.45
N GLU A 83 4.00 6.74 15.61
CA GLU A 83 4.46 5.94 16.76
C GLU A 83 3.98 4.47 16.66
N THR A 84 3.86 3.95 15.45
CA THR A 84 3.38 2.59 15.18
C THR A 84 4.51 1.56 15.28
N SER A 85 4.14 0.34 15.68
CA SER A 85 5.10 -0.76 15.81
C SER A 85 5.46 -1.42 14.48
N ARG A 86 4.65 -1.23 13.43
CA ARG A 86 4.86 -1.84 12.11
C ARG A 86 4.54 -0.85 10.99
N HIS A 87 5.44 -0.77 10.01
CA HIS A 87 5.30 0.03 8.79
C HIS A 87 5.34 -0.90 7.58
N VAL A 88 4.25 -0.95 6.81
CA VAL A 88 4.11 -1.83 5.65
C VAL A 88 3.98 -0.99 4.39
N PHE A 89 4.72 -1.34 3.35
CA PHE A 89 4.63 -0.75 2.03
C PHE A 89 4.20 -1.77 0.98
N VAL A 90 3.02 -1.54 0.39
CA VAL A 90 2.47 -2.36 -0.68
C VAL A 90 2.89 -1.79 -2.03
N GLY A 91 3.54 -2.60 -2.87
CA GLY A 91 4.02 -2.16 -4.18
C GLY A 91 4.03 -3.27 -5.23
N VAL A 92 4.41 -2.92 -6.46
CA VAL A 92 4.42 -3.84 -7.62
C VAL A 92 5.74 -3.86 -8.36
N THR A 93 6.70 -3.01 -8.00
CA THR A 93 7.99 -2.91 -8.69
C THR A 93 9.19 -3.18 -7.78
N ASP A 94 10.30 -3.63 -8.36
CA ASP A 94 11.58 -3.73 -7.63
C ASP A 94 12.05 -2.37 -7.07
N GLY A 95 11.67 -1.28 -7.72
CA GLY A 95 11.91 0.07 -7.23
C GLY A 95 11.13 0.37 -5.94
N ASP A 96 9.93 -0.17 -5.79
CA ASP A 96 9.14 -0.06 -4.56
C ASP A 96 9.78 -0.87 -3.43
N ARG A 97 10.20 -2.11 -3.74
CA ARG A 97 10.95 -2.95 -2.79
C ARG A 97 12.23 -2.27 -2.30
N SER A 98 12.97 -1.66 -3.21
CA SER A 98 14.22 -0.95 -2.89
C SER A 98 13.95 0.23 -1.96
N VAL A 99 12.87 0.98 -2.17
CA VAL A 99 12.48 2.10 -1.30
C VAL A 99 12.11 1.61 0.10
N ALA A 100 11.28 0.57 0.20
CA ALA A 100 10.92 -0.02 1.50
C ALA A 100 12.17 -0.45 2.28
N MET A 101 13.08 -1.19 1.63
CA MET A 101 14.31 -1.67 2.28
C MET A 101 15.18 -0.52 2.79
N HIS A 102 15.33 0.57 2.03
CA HIS A 102 16.14 1.70 2.47
C HIS A 102 15.50 2.49 3.62
N LEU A 103 14.17 2.56 3.63
CA LEU A 103 13.42 3.25 4.66
C LEU A 103 13.14 2.36 5.88
N ASP A 104 13.56 1.10 5.86
CA ASP A 104 13.28 0.11 6.92
C ASP A 104 11.77 -0.14 7.09
N TRP A 105 11.05 -0.14 5.97
CA TRP A 105 9.64 -0.56 5.88
C TRP A 105 9.56 -2.03 5.46
N GLU A 106 8.57 -2.73 5.98
CA GLU A 106 8.23 -4.05 5.51
C GLU A 106 7.63 -3.94 4.09
N TYR A 107 8.21 -4.65 3.13
CA TYR A 107 7.70 -4.67 1.77
C TYR A 107 6.74 -5.83 1.57
N GLN A 108 5.51 -5.53 1.16
CA GLN A 108 4.50 -6.52 0.79
C GLN A 108 4.20 -6.40 -0.72
N PRO A 109 4.40 -7.46 -1.53
CA PRO A 109 3.95 -7.47 -2.91
C PRO A 109 2.43 -7.33 -3.00
N LEU A 110 1.91 -6.57 -3.98
CA LEU A 110 0.46 -6.42 -4.17
C LEU A 110 -0.27 -7.76 -4.30
N GLU A 111 0.32 -8.73 -5.00
CA GLU A 111 -0.31 -10.04 -5.21
C GLU A 111 -0.51 -10.80 -3.89
N GLU A 112 0.43 -10.68 -2.96
CA GLU A 112 0.33 -11.29 -1.63
C GLU A 112 -0.66 -10.50 -0.76
N ALA A 113 -0.57 -9.17 -0.74
CA ALA A 113 -1.51 -8.32 -0.01
C ALA A 113 -2.96 -8.55 -0.46
N ALA A 114 -3.18 -8.68 -1.78
CA ALA A 114 -4.48 -8.97 -2.35
C ALA A 114 -4.99 -10.36 -1.99
N ALA A 115 -4.12 -11.36 -1.89
CA ALA A 115 -4.50 -12.70 -1.43
C ALA A 115 -4.86 -12.72 0.06
N ASP A 116 -4.12 -11.99 0.90
CA ASP A 116 -4.39 -11.89 2.34
C ASP A 116 -5.68 -11.13 2.65
N ALA A 117 -5.98 -10.08 1.86
CA ALA A 117 -7.11 -9.18 2.08
C ALA A 117 -8.30 -9.42 1.11
N ASP A 118 -8.25 -10.48 0.31
CA ASP A 118 -9.28 -10.84 -0.69
C ASP A 118 -9.57 -9.73 -1.72
N TRP A 119 -8.55 -8.96 -2.12
CA TRP A 119 -8.70 -7.89 -3.10
C TRP A 119 -8.67 -8.41 -4.54
N GLU A 120 -9.60 -7.94 -5.37
CA GLU A 120 -9.64 -8.29 -6.78
C GLU A 120 -8.66 -7.46 -7.62
N LEU A 121 -7.80 -8.13 -8.39
CA LEU A 121 -6.84 -7.50 -9.31
C LEU A 121 -7.33 -7.56 -10.76
N LYS A 122 -7.06 -6.53 -11.57
CA LYS A 122 -7.43 -6.43 -13.00
C LYS A 122 -6.86 -7.58 -13.84
N ARG A 123 -5.66 -8.07 -13.49
CA ARG A 123 -5.02 -9.22 -14.16
C ARG A 123 -5.53 -10.57 -13.67
N ASN A 124 -6.34 -10.61 -12.61
CA ASN A 124 -6.94 -11.84 -12.10
C ASN A 124 -8.21 -12.29 -12.86
N ALA A 125 -8.40 -11.81 -14.10
CA ALA A 125 -9.27 -12.49 -15.06
C ALA A 125 -8.69 -13.84 -15.52
N SER A 126 -7.41 -14.14 -15.24
CA SER A 126 -6.78 -15.47 -15.25
C SER A 126 -5.33 -15.33 -14.82
N VAL A 127 -4.96 -15.72 -13.59
CA VAL A 127 -3.85 -16.64 -13.25
C VAL A 127 -3.95 -16.93 -11.75
N GLY A 128 -4.78 -17.92 -11.39
CA GLY A 128 -4.43 -18.78 -10.28
C GLY A 128 -3.20 -19.58 -10.71
N GLY A 129 -2.11 -19.52 -9.94
CA GLY A 129 -1.01 -20.46 -10.08
C GLY A 129 0.37 -19.85 -10.24
N LEU A 130 0.86 -19.08 -9.27
CA LEU A 130 2.30 -19.04 -8.95
C LEU A 130 2.61 -19.01 -7.44
N GLY A 131 1.62 -19.11 -6.54
CA GLY A 131 1.84 -19.31 -5.10
C GLY A 131 1.99 -20.78 -4.67
N GLU A 132 1.47 -21.74 -5.46
CA GLU A 132 1.38 -23.14 -5.05
C GLU A 132 2.62 -24.00 -5.39
N ARG A 133 3.64 -23.45 -6.08
CA ARG A 133 4.82 -24.21 -6.55
C ARG A 133 6.07 -24.10 -5.68
N LEU A 134 6.04 -23.37 -4.57
CA LEU A 134 7.21 -23.22 -3.70
C LEU A 134 7.11 -24.00 -2.37
N ALA A 135 5.92 -24.47 -1.98
CA ALA A 135 5.78 -25.40 -0.84
C ALA A 135 6.15 -26.85 -1.20
N GLU A 136 6.13 -27.23 -2.48
CA GLU A 136 6.50 -28.58 -2.93
C GLU A 136 8.00 -28.77 -3.22
N LEU A 137 8.81 -27.70 -3.11
CA LEU A 137 10.24 -27.72 -3.41
C LEU A 137 11.14 -27.59 -2.17
N TRP A 138 10.60 -27.63 -0.95
CA TRP A 138 11.42 -27.67 0.26
C TRP A 138 11.05 -28.78 1.24
N PRO A 139 11.77 -29.90 1.20
CA PRO A 139 11.81 -30.86 2.30
C PRO A 139 13.13 -30.73 3.07
N PHE A 140 13.21 -29.88 4.10
CA PHE A 140 14.18 -29.99 5.21
C PHE A 140 13.67 -29.29 6.46
#